data_AF-A0A434MLK6-F1
#
_entry.id   AF-A0A434MLK6-F1
#
_cell.length_a   1.000
_cell.length_b   1.000
_cell.length_c   1.000
_cell.angle_alpha   90.00
_cell.angle_beta   90.00
_cell.angle_gamma   90.00
#
_symmetry.space_group_name_H-M   'P 1'
#
loop_
_entity.id
_entity.type
_entity.pdbx_description
1 polymer ?
#
loop_
_entity_poly.entity_id
_entity_poly.type
_entity_poly.pdbx_seq_one_letter_code
_entity_poly.pdbx_strand_id
1 'polypeptide(L)'
;MAKFRKGDRVSIQGVIAGDYVHEGKIKVQVEPYHDIFVEMSDVTMVRPNILVGDTVWCPEKGHAHATVLAIGEEHLWVSFGDGNYATWWAPQVQRIDPEAVPAEPEPPPIAPDPIPY
;
A
#
# COMPACT_ATOMS: atom_id res chain seq x y z
N MET A 1 7.93 -17.32 30.10
CA MET A 1 8.27 -16.32 29.06
C MET A 1 9.41 -16.84 28.21
N ALA A 2 9.33 -16.70 26.89
CA ALA A 2 10.47 -16.98 26.03
C ALA A 2 11.63 -16.02 26.38
N LYS A 3 12.87 -16.53 26.44
CA LYS A 3 14.06 -15.72 26.75
C LYS A 3 14.84 -15.50 25.46
N PHE A 4 14.81 -14.28 24.96
CA PHE A 4 15.64 -13.88 23.82
C PHE A 4 17.11 -13.78 24.22
N ARG A 5 18.00 -14.12 23.29
CA ARG A 5 19.46 -14.03 23.42
C ARG A 5 19.99 -12.95 22.48
N LYS A 6 21.18 -12.43 22.81
CA LYS A 6 21.88 -11.51 21.92
C LYS A 6 22.14 -12.19 20.57
N GLY A 7 21.67 -11.57 19.49
CA GLY A 7 21.80 -12.08 18.12
C GLY A 7 20.53 -12.74 17.55
N ASP A 8 19.49 -12.94 18.36
CA ASP A 8 18.21 -13.45 17.87
C ASP A 8 17.58 -12.43 16.91
N ARG A 9 17.13 -12.92 15.74
CA ARG A 9 16.35 -12.12 14.79
C ARG A 9 14.88 -12.28 15.11
N VAL A 10 14.17 -11.16 15.19
CA VAL A 10 12.73 -11.11 15.48
C VAL A 10 12.02 -10.30 14.41
N SER A 11 10.78 -10.68 14.09
CA SER A 11 9.88 -9.93 13.23
C SER A 11 8.72 -9.39 14.05
N ILE A 12 8.36 -8.14 13.83
CA ILE A 12 7.20 -7.50 14.45
C ILE A 12 6.19 -7.21 13.33
N GLN A 13 4.91 -7.52 13.57
CA GLN A 13 3.83 -7.14 12.66
C GLN A 13 3.16 -5.87 13.18
N GLY A 14 2.83 -4.97 12.26
CA GLY A 14 2.13 -3.73 12.55
C GLY A 14 1.29 -3.29 11.37
N VAL A 15 0.46 -2.28 11.59
CA VAL A 15 -0.44 -1.72 10.59
C VAL A 15 0.08 -0.33 10.20
N ILE A 16 0.06 0.00 8.90
CA ILE A 16 0.42 1.34 8.46
C ILE A 16 -0.61 2.35 8.98
N ALA A 17 -0.15 3.30 9.80
CA ALA A 17 -0.97 4.30 10.45
C ALA A 17 -1.20 5.51 9.52
N GLY A 18 -1.94 5.27 8.42
CA GLY A 18 -2.33 6.27 7.43
C GLY A 18 -1.21 6.73 6.49
N ASP A 19 -1.46 7.83 5.77
CA ASP A 19 -0.60 8.34 4.69
C ASP A 19 0.60 9.17 5.20
N TYR A 20 1.00 9.00 6.46
CA TYR A 20 2.13 9.75 7.00
C TYR A 20 3.43 9.29 6.34
N VAL A 21 3.96 10.14 5.46
CA VAL A 21 5.29 10.01 4.87
C VAL A 21 6.08 11.27 5.21
N HIS A 22 7.12 11.13 6.02
CA HIS A 22 8.01 12.23 6.37
C HIS A 22 9.46 11.77 6.25
N GLU A 23 10.26 12.47 5.44
CA GLU A 23 11.66 12.12 5.18
C GLU A 23 11.85 10.66 4.71
N GLY A 24 10.90 10.10 3.96
CA GLY A 24 10.95 8.71 3.49
C GLY A 24 10.44 7.66 4.51
N LYS A 25 10.10 8.09 5.73
CA LYS A 25 9.61 7.22 6.79
C LYS A 25 8.11 7.13 6.81
N ILE A 26 7.62 5.93 7.06
CA ILE A 26 6.22 5.62 7.27
C ILE A 26 5.94 5.40 8.76
N LYS A 27 4.71 5.74 9.19
CA LYS A 27 4.25 5.48 10.54
C LYS A 27 3.61 4.09 10.62
N VAL A 28 4.12 3.22 11.49
CA VAL A 28 3.59 1.86 11.72
C VAL A 28 3.10 1.74 13.15
N GLN A 29 1.83 1.38 13.33
CA GLN A 29 1.25 1.08 14.62
C GLN A 29 1.48 -0.40 14.96
N VAL A 30 2.18 -0.65 16.07
CA VAL A 30 2.44 -1.99 16.61
C VAL A 30 1.63 -2.15 17.89
N GLU A 31 0.62 -3.02 17.84
CA GLU A 31 -0.15 -3.36 19.03
C GLU A 31 0.72 -4.11 20.06
N PRO A 32 0.57 -3.83 21.38
CA PRO A 32 -0.46 -2.95 21.97
C PRO A 32 -0.06 -1.50 22.22
N TYR A 33 1.18 -1.06 21.95
CA TYR A 33 1.71 0.11 22.67
C TYR A 33 2.44 1.18 21.86
N HIS A 34 2.93 0.93 20.65
CA HIS A 34 3.88 1.86 20.03
C HIS A 34 3.64 2.14 18.55
N ASP A 35 3.68 3.44 18.24
CA ASP A 35 3.94 3.93 16.89
C ASP A 35 5.45 3.94 16.66
N ILE A 36 5.88 3.30 15.59
CA ILE A 36 7.28 3.33 15.13
C ILE A 36 7.35 4.05 13.78
N PHE A 37 8.44 4.77 13.55
CA PHE A 37 8.73 5.38 12.26
C PHE A 37 9.88 4.60 11.62
N VAL A 38 9.62 4.02 10.46
CA VAL A 38 10.55 3.12 9.76
C VAL A 38 10.67 3.52 8.31
N GLU A 39 11.83 3.26 7.72
CA GLU A 39 12.03 3.43 6.28
C GLU A 39 11.20 2.40 5.52
N MET A 40 10.64 2.79 4.38
CA MET A 40 9.85 1.89 3.54
C MET A 40 10.67 0.70 3.03
N SER A 41 12.00 0.84 2.90
CA SER A 41 12.92 -0.24 2.52
C SER A 41 13.11 -1.31 3.59
N ASP A 42 12.79 -1.00 4.85
CA ASP A 42 13.04 -1.88 6.00
C ASP A 42 11.83 -2.73 6.36
N VAL A 43 10.72 -2.55 5.65
CA VAL A 43 9.46 -3.27 5.87
C VAL A 43 9.15 -4.21 4.71
N THR A 44 8.46 -5.29 5.03
CA THR A 44 7.90 -6.21 4.04
C THR A 44 6.39 -6.26 4.23
N MET A 45 5.65 -6.07 3.14
CA MET A 45 4.20 -6.13 3.17
C MET A 45 3.74 -7.57 3.43
N VAL A 46 3.04 -7.79 4.54
CA VAL A 46 2.45 -9.10 4.87
C VAL A 46 1.10 -9.26 4.19
N ARG A 47 0.28 -8.20 4.16
CA ARG A 47 -1.04 -8.20 3.52
C ARG A 47 -1.38 -6.77 3.07
N PRO A 48 -1.83 -6.58 1.82
CA PRO A 48 -2.30 -5.26 1.37
C PRO A 48 -3.63 -4.91 2.05
N ASN A 49 -3.81 -3.63 2.35
CA ASN A 49 -5.14 -3.10 2.63
C ASN A 49 -5.87 -2.88 1.30
N ILE A 50 -7.05 -3.48 1.14
CA ILE A 50 -7.84 -3.42 -0.09
C ILE A 50 -9.00 -2.45 0.13
N LEU A 51 -9.16 -1.50 -0.78
CA LEU A 51 -10.20 -0.48 -0.78
C LEU A 51 -11.13 -0.62 -2.00
N VAL A 52 -12.32 -0.03 -1.91
CA VAL A 52 -13.21 0.11 -3.07
C VAL A 52 -12.55 1.03 -4.09
N GLY A 53 -12.55 0.60 -5.36
CA GLY A 53 -11.85 1.26 -6.46
C GLY A 53 -10.47 0.66 -6.76
N ASP A 54 -9.90 -0.14 -5.85
CA ASP A 54 -8.60 -0.78 -6.10
C ASP A 54 -8.69 -1.78 -7.25
N THR A 55 -7.59 -1.88 -8.00
CA THR A 55 -7.39 -2.97 -8.95
C THR A 55 -6.74 -4.14 -8.23
N VAL A 56 -7.31 -5.32 -8.37
CA VAL A 56 -6.89 -6.52 -7.68
C VAL A 56 -6.77 -7.71 -8.62
N TRP A 57 -5.97 -8.70 -8.24
CA TRP A 57 -5.85 -9.98 -8.95
C TRP A 57 -6.00 -11.16 -8.00
N CYS A 58 -6.57 -12.25 -8.52
CA CYS A 58 -6.73 -13.51 -7.80
C CYS A 58 -5.90 -14.60 -8.50
N PRO A 59 -4.78 -15.06 -7.91
CA PRO A 59 -3.88 -16.05 -8.53
C PRO A 59 -4.59 -17.36 -8.88
N GLU A 60 -5.52 -17.81 -8.02
CA GLU A 60 -6.27 -19.06 -8.22
C GLU A 60 -7.24 -19.01 -9.42
N LYS A 61 -7.68 -17.82 -9.82
CA LYS A 61 -8.61 -17.63 -10.95
C LYS A 61 -7.90 -17.38 -12.27
N GLY A 62 -6.58 -17.20 -12.25
CA GLY A 62 -5.74 -16.99 -13.43
C GLY A 62 -5.92 -15.59 -14.04
N HIS A 63 -4.85 -14.78 -14.02
CA HIS A 63 -4.59 -13.53 -14.77
C HIS A 63 -5.69 -12.46 -14.94
N ALA A 64 -6.87 -12.60 -14.38
CA ALA A 64 -7.92 -11.60 -14.50
C ALA A 64 -7.67 -10.49 -13.47
N HIS A 65 -7.50 -9.26 -13.95
CA HIS A 65 -7.53 -8.07 -13.11
C HIS A 65 -8.99 -7.64 -12.94
N ALA A 66 -9.36 -7.21 -11.75
CA ALA A 66 -10.72 -6.75 -11.46
C ALA A 66 -10.70 -5.52 -10.55
N THR A 67 -11.67 -4.64 -10.73
CA THR A 67 -11.87 -3.46 -9.87
C THR A 67 -12.81 -3.83 -8.73
N VAL A 68 -12.42 -3.49 -7.50
CA VAL A 68 -13.27 -3.69 -6.31
C VAL A 68 -14.42 -2.68 -6.33
N LEU A 69 -15.66 -3.18 -6.33
CA LEU A 69 -16.87 -2.36 -6.29
C LEU A 69 -17.47 -2.25 -4.88
N ALA A 70 -17.36 -3.31 -4.08
CA ALA A 70 -17.81 -3.32 -2.71
C ALA A 70 -17.03 -4.34 -1.88
N ILE A 71 -16.96 -4.10 -0.57
CA ILE A 71 -16.32 -4.97 0.40
C ILE A 71 -17.35 -5.30 1.48
N GLY A 72 -17.52 -6.59 1.77
CA GLY A 72 -18.41 -7.07 2.83
C GLY A 72 -17.76 -8.23 3.57
N GLU A 73 -17.56 -8.07 4.87
CA GLU A 73 -16.84 -9.03 5.71
C GLU A 73 -15.49 -9.43 5.08
N GLU A 74 -15.36 -10.67 4.62
CA GLU A 74 -14.17 -11.19 3.95
C GLU A 74 -14.31 -11.33 2.43
N HIS A 75 -15.37 -10.78 1.85
CA HIS A 75 -15.69 -10.90 0.43
C HIS A 75 -15.57 -9.55 -0.30
N LEU A 76 -15.04 -9.62 -1.51
CA LEU A 76 -14.90 -8.52 -2.44
C LEU A 76 -15.86 -8.74 -3.61
N TRP A 77 -16.75 -7.78 -3.86
CA TRP A 77 -17.50 -7.74 -5.11
C TRP A 77 -16.64 -7.01 -6.13
N VAL A 78 -16.30 -7.67 -7.23
CA VAL A 78 -15.36 -7.17 -8.23
C VAL A 78 -15.98 -7.13 -9.63
N SER A 79 -15.49 -6.21 -10.47
CA SER A 79 -15.86 -6.04 -11.88
C SER A 79 -14.65 -6.26 -12.78
N PHE A 80 -14.82 -7.04 -13.85
CA PHE A 80 -13.80 -7.24 -14.89
C PHE A 80 -13.95 -6.26 -16.06
N GLY A 81 -14.94 -5.36 -16.02
CA GLY A 81 -15.40 -4.61 -17.18
C GLY A 81 -16.53 -5.31 -17.94
N ASP A 82 -17.16 -4.60 -18.88
CA ASP A 82 -18.18 -5.12 -19.80
C ASP A 82 -19.38 -5.83 -19.14
N GLY A 83 -19.74 -5.43 -17.92
CA GLY A 83 -20.85 -6.03 -17.17
C GLY A 83 -20.57 -7.42 -16.59
N ASN A 84 -19.30 -7.83 -16.56
CA ASN A 84 -18.87 -9.08 -15.93
C ASN A 84 -18.45 -8.84 -14.48
N TYR A 85 -19.05 -9.60 -13.55
CA TYR A 85 -18.87 -9.43 -12.11
C TYR A 85 -18.58 -10.77 -11.43
N ALA A 86 -17.83 -10.73 -10.34
CA ALA A 86 -17.64 -11.89 -9.47
C ALA A 86 -17.52 -11.48 -8.01
N THR A 87 -17.64 -12.46 -7.13
CA THR A 87 -17.31 -12.32 -5.71
C THR A 87 -16.04 -13.11 -5.43
N TRP A 88 -15.04 -12.46 -4.85
CA TRP A 88 -13.75 -13.06 -4.47
C TRP A 88 -13.56 -13.02 -2.95
N TRP A 89 -12.85 -14.01 -2.41
CA TRP A 89 -12.49 -14.03 -1.00
C TRP A 89 -11.22 -13.19 -0.80
N ALA A 90 -11.29 -12.18 0.06
CA ALA A 90 -10.21 -11.20 0.25
C ALA A 90 -8.84 -11.80 0.60
N PRO A 91 -8.72 -12.91 1.36
CA PRO A 91 -7.44 -13.57 1.61
C PRO A 91 -6.75 -14.17 0.37
N GLN A 92 -7.50 -14.43 -0.70
CA GLN A 92 -6.96 -14.99 -1.95
C GLN A 92 -6.56 -13.92 -2.96
N VAL A 93 -6.77 -12.65 -2.62
CA VAL A 93 -6.64 -11.54 -3.53
C VAL A 93 -5.40 -10.72 -3.19
N GLN A 94 -4.74 -10.22 -4.22
CA GLN A 94 -3.61 -9.33 -4.11
C GLN A 94 -3.94 -7.98 -4.78
N ARG A 95 -3.55 -6.88 -4.14
CA ARG A 95 -3.71 -5.53 -4.68
C ARG A 95 -2.65 -5.28 -5.75
N ILE A 96 -3.07 -4.70 -6.88
CA ILE A 96 -2.17 -4.18 -7.90
C ILE A 96 -2.07 -2.68 -7.66
N ASP A 97 -0.93 -2.24 -7.14
CA ASP A 97 -0.64 -0.82 -7.03
C ASP A 97 -0.33 -0.29 -8.44
N PRO A 98 -0.97 0.82 -8.88
CA PRO A 98 -0.59 1.46 -10.12
C PRO A 98 0.89 1.88 -10.01
N GLU A 99 1.66 1.62 -11.07
CA GLU A 99 3.06 2.02 -11.15
C GLU A 99 3.13 3.53 -10.88
N ALA A 100 3.94 3.95 -9.90
CA ALA A 100 4.07 5.35 -9.54
C ALA A 100 4.48 6.13 -10.78
N VAL A 101 3.58 6.98 -11.27
CA VAL A 101 3.89 7.91 -12.37
C VAL A 101 5.09 8.72 -11.91
N PRO A 102 6.24 8.67 -12.62
CA PRO A 102 7.39 9.48 -12.26
C PRO A 102 6.94 10.93 -12.16
N ALA A 103 7.20 11.57 -11.01
CA ALA A 103 6.87 12.98 -10.82
C ALA A 103 7.43 13.77 -12.01
N GLU A 104 6.54 14.45 -12.73
CA GLU A 104 6.91 15.34 -13.82
C GLU A 104 7.96 16.34 -13.27
N PRO A 105 9.13 16.48 -13.91
CA PRO A 105 10.17 17.36 -13.39
C PRO A 105 9.60 18.77 -13.26
N GLU A 106 9.69 19.36 -12.08
CA GLU A 106 9.27 20.74 -11.85
C GLU A 106 9.92 21.63 -12.92
N PRO A 107 9.16 22.55 -13.55
CA PRO A 107 9.73 23.46 -14.52
C PRO A 107 10.85 24.26 -13.84
N PRO A 108 11.99 24.48 -14.54
CA PRO A 108 13.11 25.20 -13.96
C PRO A 108 12.64 26.56 -13.42
N PRO A 109 13.21 27.04 -12.30
CA PRO A 109 12.81 28.30 -11.71
C PRO A 109 12.85 29.41 -12.76
N ILE A 110 11.74 30.12 -12.91
CA ILE A 110 11.64 31.28 -13.79
C ILE A 110 12.71 32.28 -13.33
N ALA A 111 13.64 32.61 -14.23
CA ALA A 111 14.67 33.59 -13.94
C ALA A 111 14.00 34.93 -13.55
N PRO A 112 14.47 35.61 -12.50
CA PRO A 112 13.92 36.92 -12.13
C PRO A 112 14.08 37.89 -13.30
N ASP A 113 13.01 38.64 -13.60
CA ASP A 113 13.03 39.67 -14.63
C ASP A 113 14.20 40.64 -14.43
N PRO A 114 14.90 41.05 -15.50
CA PRO A 114 15.97 42.02 -15.38
C PRO A 114 15.41 43.33 -14.81
N ILE A 115 15.97 43.75 -13.68
CA ILE A 115 15.64 45.01 -13.02
C ILE A 115 15.97 46.14 -14.02
N PRO A 116 15.02 46.98 -14.44
CA PRO A 116 15.33 48.12 -15.31
C PRO A 116 16.15 49.16 -14.51
N TYR A 117 17.28 49.57 -15.09
CA TYR A 117 18.12 50.68 -14.62
C TYR A 117 17.45 52.04 -14.84
#